data_AF-A0A482XME1-F1
#
_entry.id   AF-A0A482XME1-F1
#
_cell.length_a   1.000
_cell.length_b   1.000
_cell.length_c   1.000
_cell.angle_alpha   90.00
_cell.angle_beta   90.00
_cell.angle_gamma   90.00
#
_symmetry.space_group_name_H-M   'P 1'
#
loop_
_entity.id
_entity.type
_entity.pdbx_description
1 polymer ?
#
loop_
_entity_poly.entity_id
_entity_poly.type
_entity_poly.pdbx_seq_one_letter_code
_entity_poly.pdbx_strand_id
1 'polypeptide(L)'
;MKRSFDFNNIAALETHCKVKLVERNPEPCGQKLINVSSDIRHVSMEIAELSDELAMADRLAHTVAVGKLEMVAEQLKFLKSQTFGVVMKLREGLKLNHVACNFKKIPGSIYHLYQRPSGQKYFSMLSPEVILM
;
A
#
# COMPACT_ATOMS: atom_id res chain seq x y z
N MET A 1 20.04 -4.17 10.05
CA MET A 1 19.07 -5.26 9.81
C MET A 1 18.02 -4.76 8.81
N LYS A 2 18.16 -5.09 7.52
CA LYS A 2 17.11 -4.81 6.53
C LYS A 2 16.25 -6.07 6.46
N ARG A 3 15.08 -6.07 7.13
CA ARG A 3 14.04 -7.05 6.83
C ARG A 3 13.35 -6.56 5.57
N SER A 4 13.70 -7.15 4.43
CA SER A 4 12.84 -7.12 3.25
C SER A 4 11.54 -7.83 3.63
N PHE A 5 10.46 -7.07 3.72
CA PHE A 5 9.12 -7.66 3.73
C PHE A 5 8.79 -7.97 2.28
N ASP A 6 8.89 -9.25 1.92
CA ASP A 6 8.59 -9.71 0.58
C ASP A 6 7.06 -9.79 0.41
N PHE A 7 6.50 -8.84 -0.34
CA PHE A 7 5.07 -8.79 -0.68
C PHE A 7 4.64 -9.84 -1.72
N ASN A 8 5.56 -10.69 -2.18
CA ASN A 8 5.40 -11.47 -3.41
C ASN A 8 4.84 -12.89 -3.19
N ASN A 9 4.08 -13.14 -2.12
CA ASN A 9 3.45 -14.45 -1.91
C ASN A 9 1.92 -14.36 -1.78
N ILE A 10 1.29 -13.57 -2.65
CA ILE A 10 -0.17 -13.52 -2.78
C ILE A 10 -0.69 -14.74 -3.57
N ALA A 11 0.15 -15.33 -4.44
CA ALA A 11 -0.20 -16.53 -5.21
C ALA A 11 -0.34 -17.82 -4.36
N ALA A 12 0.16 -17.83 -3.12
CA ALA A 12 0.00 -18.98 -2.21
C ALA A 12 -1.35 -19.00 -1.45
N LEU A 13 -2.23 -18.01 -1.66
CA LEU A 13 -3.54 -17.91 -1.01
C LEU A 13 -4.70 -18.43 -1.85
N GLU A 14 -4.44 -19.00 -3.04
CA GLU A 14 -5.45 -19.75 -3.78
C GLU A 14 -5.68 -21.13 -3.14
N THR A 15 -6.21 -21.13 -1.92
CA THR A 15 -6.92 -22.29 -1.42
C THR A 15 -8.25 -22.34 -2.17
N HIS A 16 -8.27 -23.05 -3.29
CA HIS A 16 -9.52 -23.56 -3.84
C HIS A 16 -10.20 -24.38 -2.73
N CYS A 17 -11.20 -23.77 -2.08
CA CYS A 17 -11.96 -24.42 -1.03
C CYS A 17 -12.87 -25.45 -1.69
N LYS A 18 -12.30 -26.62 -2.01
CA LYS A 18 -13.04 -27.77 -2.52
C LYS A 18 -14.09 -28.13 -1.48
N VAL A 19 -15.36 -27.92 -1.81
CA VAL A 19 -16.50 -28.16 -0.92
C VAL A 19 -16.37 -29.57 -0.33
N LYS A 20 -16.16 -29.64 1.00
CA LYS A 20 -15.98 -30.89 1.71
C LYS A 20 -17.36 -31.40 2.10
N LEU A 21 -17.90 -32.30 1.28
CA LEU A 21 -19.18 -32.93 1.55
C LEU A 21 -19.07 -33.86 2.77
N VAL A 22 -20.10 -33.83 3.62
CA VAL A 22 -20.27 -34.79 4.71
C VAL A 22 -20.64 -36.16 4.12
N GLU A 23 -20.12 -37.24 4.72
CA GLU A 23 -20.41 -38.60 4.28
C GLU A 23 -21.92 -38.92 4.38
N ARG A 24 -22.42 -39.75 3.46
CA ARG A 24 -23.84 -40.13 3.45
C ARG A 24 -24.15 -41.11 4.58
N ASN A 25 -25.22 -40.83 5.32
CA ASN A 25 -25.80 -41.77 6.29
C ASN A 25 -27.04 -42.47 5.67
N PRO A 26 -26.98 -43.77 5.37
CA PRO A 26 -28.10 -44.52 4.78
C PRO A 26 -29.23 -44.85 5.78
N GLU A 27 -28.94 -44.80 7.09
CA GLU A 27 -29.88 -45.12 8.16
C GLU A 27 -29.87 -44.03 9.25
N PRO A 28 -30.30 -42.79 8.90
CA PRO A 28 -30.45 -41.76 9.91
C PRO A 28 -31.42 -42.23 10.99
N CYS A 29 -30.98 -42.20 12.25
CA CYS A 29 -31.75 -42.68 13.41
C CYS A 29 -32.19 -44.17 13.32
N GLY A 30 -31.50 -45.01 12.54
CA GLY A 30 -31.79 -46.44 12.43
C GLY A 30 -32.99 -46.80 11.54
N GLN A 31 -33.50 -45.86 10.73
CA GLN A 31 -34.61 -46.08 9.80
C GLN A 31 -34.14 -46.03 8.35
N LYS A 32 -34.59 -47.00 7.54
CA LYS A 32 -34.23 -47.11 6.12
C LYS A 32 -35.08 -46.19 5.24
N LEU A 33 -34.42 -45.32 4.47
CA LEU A 33 -35.10 -44.39 3.57
C LEU A 33 -35.81 -45.13 2.42
N ILE A 34 -37.09 -44.81 2.21
CA ILE A 34 -38.02 -45.57 1.33
C ILE A 34 -38.23 -44.87 -0.03
N ASN A 35 -38.13 -43.54 -0.07
CA ASN A 35 -38.21 -42.73 -1.30
C ASN A 35 -37.00 -41.78 -1.36
N VAL A 36 -35.97 -42.23 -2.08
CA VAL A 36 -34.67 -41.57 -2.10
C VAL A 36 -34.56 -40.59 -3.28
N SER A 37 -35.32 -40.76 -4.35
CA SER A 37 -35.06 -40.11 -5.64
C SER A 37 -35.68 -38.73 -5.86
N SER A 38 -36.88 -38.45 -5.35
CA SER A 38 -37.53 -37.13 -5.47
C SER A 38 -36.85 -36.09 -4.59
N ASP A 39 -36.61 -36.46 -3.33
CA ASP A 39 -36.09 -35.57 -2.31
C ASP A 39 -34.61 -35.26 -2.58
N ILE A 40 -33.86 -36.22 -3.14
CA ILE A 40 -32.48 -35.97 -3.59
C ILE A 40 -32.41 -34.93 -4.69
N ARG A 41 -33.32 -34.93 -5.67
CA ARG A 41 -33.22 -33.99 -6.80
C ARG A 41 -33.45 -32.54 -6.35
N HIS A 42 -34.44 -32.32 -5.49
CA HIS A 42 -34.71 -31.01 -4.90
C HIS A 42 -33.52 -30.51 -4.08
N VAL A 43 -33.03 -31.35 -3.15
CA VAL A 43 -31.87 -31.04 -2.31
C VAL A 43 -30.60 -30.83 -3.14
N SER A 44 -30.43 -31.55 -4.26
CA SER A 44 -29.27 -31.37 -5.14
C SER A 44 -29.31 -30.04 -5.89
N MET A 45 -30.50 -29.56 -6.27
CA MET A 45 -30.67 -28.24 -6.91
C MET A 45 -30.44 -27.11 -5.90
N GLU A 46 -31.03 -27.20 -4.70
CA GLU A 46 -30.82 -26.19 -3.64
C GLU A 46 -29.36 -26.11 -3.18
N ILE A 47 -28.66 -27.24 -3.07
CA ILE A 47 -27.22 -27.25 -2.73
C ILE A 47 -26.38 -26.64 -3.85
N ALA A 48 -26.76 -26.85 -5.11
CA ALA A 48 -26.05 -26.24 -6.25
C ALA A 48 -26.22 -24.72 -6.24
N GLU A 49 -27.45 -24.22 -6.05
CA GLU A 49 -27.74 -22.78 -5.92
C GLU A 49 -26.96 -22.14 -4.77
N LEU A 50 -26.95 -22.77 -3.59
CA LEU A 50 -26.18 -22.30 -2.44
C LEU A 50 -24.66 -22.31 -2.71
N SER A 51 -24.16 -23.30 -3.44
CA SER A 51 -22.74 -23.38 -3.81
C SER A 51 -22.34 -22.23 -4.74
N ASP A 52 -23.23 -21.87 -5.66
CA ASP A 52 -23.04 -20.72 -6.57
C ASP A 52 -23.05 -19.39 -5.80
N GLU A 53 -23.95 -19.24 -4.83
CA GLU A 53 -24.01 -18.05 -3.96
C GLU A 53 -22.74 -17.92 -3.11
N LEU A 54 -22.25 -19.02 -2.52
CA LEU A 54 -21.00 -19.02 -1.76
C LEU A 54 -19.80 -18.64 -2.64
N ALA A 55 -19.71 -19.21 -3.84
CA ALA A 55 -18.67 -18.87 -4.79
C ALA A 55 -18.74 -17.39 -5.21
N MET A 56 -19.94 -16.81 -5.32
CA MET A 56 -20.11 -15.39 -5.58
C MET A 56 -19.65 -14.54 -4.38
N ALA A 57 -19.99 -14.91 -3.15
CA ALA A 57 -19.57 -14.22 -1.95
C ALA A 57 -18.03 -14.19 -1.82
N ASP A 58 -17.36 -15.31 -2.10
CA ASP A 58 -15.90 -15.40 -2.09
C ASP A 58 -15.26 -14.47 -3.14
N ARG A 59 -15.81 -14.43 -4.35
CA ARG A 59 -15.35 -13.51 -5.40
C ARG A 59 -15.49 -12.05 -4.98
N LEU A 60 -16.62 -11.67 -4.37
CA LEU A 60 -16.84 -10.31 -3.89
C LEU A 60 -15.86 -9.95 -2.77
N ALA A 61 -15.65 -10.85 -1.80
CA ALA A 61 -14.68 -10.66 -0.72
C ALA A 61 -13.26 -10.45 -1.28
N HIS A 62 -12.88 -11.25 -2.28
CA HIS A 62 -11.60 -11.12 -2.95
C HIS A 62 -11.46 -9.77 -3.66
N THR A 63 -12.45 -9.35 -4.46
CA THR A 63 -12.42 -8.04 -5.15
C THR A 63 -12.32 -6.88 -4.17
N VAL A 64 -13.06 -6.93 -3.04
CA VAL A 64 -12.98 -5.91 -1.99
C VAL A 64 -11.59 -5.89 -1.34
N ALA A 65 -11.01 -7.05 -1.07
CA ALA A 65 -9.66 -7.15 -0.51
C ALA A 65 -8.62 -6.54 -1.46
N VAL A 66 -8.68 -6.86 -2.75
CA VAL A 66 -7.78 -6.30 -3.78
C VAL A 66 -7.90 -4.79 -3.84
N GLY A 67 -9.11 -4.23 -3.93
CA GLY A 67 -9.30 -2.77 -3.97
C GLY A 67 -8.79 -2.06 -2.71
N LYS A 68 -8.94 -2.67 -1.53
CA LYS A 68 -8.37 -2.14 -0.28
C LYS A 68 -6.84 -2.18 -0.29
N LEU A 69 -6.23 -3.25 -0.79
CA LEU A 69 -4.78 -3.36 -0.90
C LEU A 69 -4.21 -2.34 -1.91
N GLU A 70 -4.91 -2.08 -3.01
CA GLU A 70 -4.55 -1.02 -3.96
C GLU A 70 -4.54 0.36 -3.27
N MET A 71 -5.60 0.69 -2.51
CA MET A 71 -5.65 1.93 -1.73
C MET A 71 -4.47 2.05 -0.75
N VAL A 72 -4.17 0.98 0.00
CA VAL A 72 -3.03 0.96 0.94
C VAL A 72 -1.71 1.16 0.20
N ALA A 73 -1.53 0.54 -0.98
CA ALA A 73 -0.34 0.70 -1.79
C ALA A 73 -0.16 2.15 -2.27
N GLU A 74 -1.23 2.83 -2.67
CA GLU A 74 -1.20 4.24 -3.03
C GLU A 74 -0.83 5.13 -1.84
N GLN A 75 -1.42 4.89 -0.67
CA GLN A 75 -1.10 5.61 0.56
C GLN A 75 0.40 5.46 0.94
N LEU A 76 0.94 4.25 0.81
CA LEU A 76 2.37 3.98 1.05
C LEU A 76 3.28 4.73 0.07
N LYS A 77 2.92 4.75 -1.22
CA LYS A 77 3.66 5.51 -2.24
C LYS A 77 3.67 7.00 -1.92
N PHE A 78 2.53 7.55 -1.51
CA PHE A 78 2.41 8.93 -1.11
C PHE A 78 3.31 9.26 0.09
N LEU A 79 3.24 8.46 1.17
CA LEU A 79 4.06 8.66 2.36
C LEU A 79 5.57 8.56 2.06
N LYS A 80 5.96 7.62 1.19
CA LYS A 80 7.33 7.49 0.71
C LYS A 80 7.80 8.75 -0.02
N SER A 81 6.98 9.30 -0.92
CA SER A 81 7.28 10.54 -1.64
C SER A 81 7.46 11.73 -0.69
N GLN A 82 6.54 11.90 0.27
CA GLN A 82 6.63 12.94 1.29
C GLN A 82 7.92 12.83 2.11
N THR A 83 8.26 11.62 2.52
CA THR A 83 9.49 11.34 3.28
C THR A 83 10.73 11.77 2.50
N PHE A 84 10.82 11.42 1.21
CA PHE A 84 11.93 11.89 0.37
C PHE A 84 11.97 13.41 0.25
N GLY A 85 10.83 14.07 0.10
CA GLY A 85 10.75 15.53 0.08
C GLY A 85 11.32 16.16 1.36
N VAL A 86 10.97 15.63 2.53
CA VAL A 86 11.51 16.09 3.83
C VAL A 86 13.01 15.88 3.90
N VAL A 87 13.51 14.70 3.51
CA VAL A 87 14.95 14.39 3.54
C VAL A 87 15.74 15.29 2.59
N MET A 88 15.23 15.58 1.39
CA MET A 88 15.89 16.48 0.45
C MET A 88 15.96 17.91 1.00
N LYS A 89 14.84 18.43 1.54
CA LYS A 89 14.80 19.76 2.18
C LYS A 89 15.76 19.84 3.36
N LEU A 90 15.82 18.79 4.19
CA LEU A 90 16.77 18.72 5.30
C LEU A 90 18.21 18.76 4.79
N ARG A 91 18.55 17.96 3.78
CA ARG A 91 19.89 17.92 3.19
C ARG A 91 20.30 19.28 2.62
N GLU A 92 19.41 19.94 1.90
CA GLU A 92 19.64 21.27 1.36
C GLU A 92 19.79 22.31 2.48
N GLY A 93 18.88 22.31 3.46
CA GLY A 93 18.94 23.18 4.62
C GLY A 93 20.24 23.02 5.40
N LEU A 94 20.68 21.78 5.64
CA LEU A 94 21.98 21.51 6.25
C LEU A 94 23.13 22.05 5.39
N LYS A 95 23.14 21.76 4.09
CA LYS A 95 24.18 22.25 3.18
C LYS A 95 24.29 23.78 3.22
N LEU A 96 23.16 24.48 3.17
CA LEU A 96 23.10 25.94 3.27
C LEU A 96 23.47 26.44 4.66
N ASN A 97 23.07 25.76 5.73
CA ASN A 97 23.42 26.14 7.09
C ASN A 97 24.94 26.17 7.32
N HIS A 98 25.70 25.26 6.70
CA HIS A 98 27.16 25.17 6.79
C HIS A 98 27.91 26.14 5.86
N VAL A 99 27.23 26.86 4.97
CA VAL A 99 27.88 27.88 4.12
C VAL A 99 28.38 29.04 4.98
N ALA A 100 29.60 29.52 4.67
CA ALA A 100 30.22 30.65 5.34
C ALA A 100 29.39 31.94 5.23
N CYS A 101 29.30 32.69 6.34
CA CYS A 101 28.63 33.99 6.38
C CYS A 101 29.32 34.90 7.41
N ASN A 102 29.40 36.21 7.11
CA ASN A 102 29.98 37.22 8.00
C ASN A 102 28.91 37.97 8.80
N PHE A 103 27.71 37.42 8.91
CA PHE A 103 26.57 38.03 9.58
C PHE A 103 25.72 36.97 10.30
N LYS A 104 24.87 37.41 11.22
CA LYS A 104 23.92 36.54 11.90
C LYS A 104 22.73 36.23 10.98
N LYS A 105 22.40 34.95 10.80
CA LYS A 105 21.21 34.52 10.06
C LYS A 105 19.96 34.85 10.89
N ILE A 106 19.04 35.63 10.31
CA ILE A 106 17.76 36.05 10.87
C ILE A 106 16.66 35.38 10.04
N PRO A 107 15.73 34.62 10.67
CA PRO A 107 14.61 34.02 9.96
C PRO A 107 13.79 35.07 9.20
N GLY A 108 13.37 34.76 7.97
CA GLY A 108 12.59 35.66 7.12
C GLY A 108 13.41 36.64 6.28
N SER A 109 14.73 36.73 6.49
CA SER A 109 15.62 37.50 5.61
C SER A 109 16.01 36.72 4.36
N ILE A 110 16.17 37.44 3.25
CA ILE A 110 16.66 36.88 1.98
C ILE A 110 18.19 36.99 1.97
N TYR A 111 18.86 35.88 1.63
CA TYR A 111 20.32 35.82 1.50
C TYR A 111 20.68 35.28 0.13
N HIS A 112 21.70 35.89 -0.49
CA HIS A 112 22.19 35.52 -1.81
C HIS A 112 23.45 34.68 -1.67
N LEU A 113 23.47 33.51 -2.33
CA LEU A 113 24.60 32.57 -2.31
C LEU A 113 25.55 32.86 -3.46
N TYR A 114 26.80 33.17 -3.15
CA TYR A 114 27.86 33.41 -4.13
C TYR A 114 28.94 32.35 -4.04
N GLN A 115 29.72 32.21 -5.12
CA GLN A 115 30.90 31.35 -5.19
C GLN A 115 32.11 32.18 -5.63
N ARG A 116 33.18 32.15 -4.84
CA ARG A 116 34.45 32.79 -5.20
C ARG A 116 35.18 31.99 -6.28
N PRO A 117 36.14 32.60 -7.01
CA PRO A 117 37.03 31.86 -7.91
C PRO A 117 37.80 30.72 -7.21
N SER A 118 38.07 30.85 -5.91
CA SER A 118 38.67 29.79 -5.07
C SER A 118 37.75 28.58 -4.83
N GLY A 119 36.50 28.63 -5.29
CA GLY A 119 35.49 27.59 -5.06
C GLY A 119 34.71 27.74 -3.75
N GLN A 120 35.09 28.66 -2.88
CA GLN A 120 34.41 28.88 -1.60
C GLN A 120 33.02 29.52 -1.82
N LYS A 121 32.00 28.89 -1.24
CA LYS A 121 30.64 29.42 -1.21
C LYS A 121 30.42 30.27 0.04
N TYR A 122 29.75 31.40 -0.12
CA TYR A 122 29.43 32.30 0.99
C TYR A 122 28.10 33.02 0.76
N PHE A 123 27.44 33.42 1.85
CA PHE A 123 26.24 34.25 1.78
C PHE A 123 26.56 35.74 1.85
N SER A 124 25.74 36.54 1.16
CA SER A 124 25.69 38.00 1.25
C SER A 124 24.24 38.47 1.38
N MET A 125 24.05 39.63 2.01
CA MET A 125 22.76 40.35 2.03
C MET A 125 22.53 41.18 0.77
N LEU A 126 23.58 41.43 -0.02
CA LEU A 126 23.49 42.23 -1.24
C LEU A 126 22.92 41.37 -2.37
N SER A 127 21.87 41.87 -3.01
CA SER A 127 21.28 41.30 -4.23
C SER A 127 22.20 41.54 -5.42
N PRO A 128 22.25 40.63 -6.42
CA PRO A 128 22.97 40.87 -7.66
C PRO A 128 22.35 41.98 -8.54
N GLU A 129 21.12 42.42 -8.28
CA GLU A 129 20.38 43.38 -9.12
C GLU A 129 20.89 44.83 -9.07
N VAL A 130 22.00 45.12 -8.38
CA VAL A 130 22.50 46.50 -8.18
C VAL A 130 23.68 46.87 -9.10
N ILE A 131 23.99 46.09 -10.15
CA ILE A 131 25.07 46.41 -11.09
C ILE A 131 24.49 46.61 -12.50
N LEU A 132 23.80 47.73 -12.67
CA LEU A 132 23.50 48.36 -13.95
C LEU A 132 23.46 49.87 -13.71
N MET A 133 24.64 50.47 -13.60
CA MET A 133 24.85 51.91 -13.70
C MET A 133 26.19 52.18 -14.36
#